data_AF-A0AAP0IAC5-F1
#
_entry.id   AF-A0AAP0IAC5-F1
#
_cell.length_a   1.000
_cell.length_b   1.000
_cell.length_c   1.000
_cell.angle_alpha   90.00
_cell.angle_beta   90.00
_cell.angle_gamma   90.00
#
_symmetry.space_group_name_H-M   'P 1'
#
loop_
_entity.id
_entity.type
_entity.pdbx_description
1 polymer ?
#
loop_
_entity_poly.entity_id
_entity_poly.type
_entity_poly.pdbx_seq_one_letter_code
_entity_poly.pdbx_strand_id
1 'polypeptide(L)'
;MHEMNVNVAFMMKIGWGVLANPEALWVRTLRSKYKFPLNGRVDFYELKGGSFLWRQVWKVWDVLGKGIRWPIGDGQTVRFWEDNWVDGVGPLKGFSVAAIPRKLSNRLVVEFMDVNGCWDWGNPKISSLVDIF
;
A
#
# COMPACT_ATOMS: atom_id res chain seq x y z
N MET A 1 -24.22 -10.54 20.85
CA MET A 1 -23.79 -9.75 19.67
C MET A 1 -23.33 -10.76 18.63
N HIS A 2 -24.08 -10.98 17.56
CA HIS A 2 -23.84 -12.08 16.62
C HIS A 2 -22.69 -11.69 15.68
N GLU A 3 -21.47 -12.16 15.96
CA GLU A 3 -20.42 -12.20 14.96
C GLU A 3 -20.90 -13.11 13.83
N MET A 4 -21.50 -12.53 12.78
CA MET A 4 -21.64 -13.24 11.51
C MET A 4 -20.24 -13.71 11.13
N ASN A 5 -20.05 -15.03 11.17
CA ASN A 5 -18.80 -15.69 10.83
C ASN A 5 -18.58 -15.54 9.32
N VAL A 6 -18.06 -14.39 8.92
CA VAL A 6 -17.79 -14.08 7.52
C VAL A 6 -16.55 -14.87 7.13
N ASN A 7 -16.60 -15.59 6.01
CA ASN A 7 -15.45 -16.31 5.52
C ASN A 7 -14.31 -15.32 5.17
N VAL A 8 -13.37 -15.15 6.10
CA VAL A 8 -12.24 -14.22 6.00
C VAL A 8 -11.41 -14.51 4.76
N ALA A 9 -11.15 -15.78 4.48
CA ALA A 9 -10.39 -16.20 3.29
C ALA A 9 -11.08 -15.78 1.99
N PHE A 10 -12.42 -15.89 1.94
CA PHE A 10 -13.19 -15.42 0.79
C PHE A 10 -13.15 -13.90 0.65
N MET A 11 -13.26 -13.14 1.76
CA MET A 11 -13.15 -11.68 1.72
C MET A 11 -11.76 -11.23 1.28
N MET A 12 -10.71 -11.91 1.73
CA MET A 12 -9.33 -11.67 1.28
C MET A 12 -9.19 -11.95 -0.21
N LYS A 13 -9.78 -13.04 -0.73
CA LYS A 13 -9.78 -13.35 -2.15
C LYS A 13 -10.45 -12.27 -2.99
N ILE A 14 -11.57 -11.70 -2.52
CA ILE A 14 -12.22 -10.57 -3.17
C ILE A 14 -11.32 -9.32 -3.13
N GLY A 15 -10.76 -8.98 -1.97
CA GLY A 15 -9.86 -7.84 -1.82
C GLY A 15 -8.63 -7.95 -2.72
N TRP A 16 -8.02 -9.12 -2.77
CA TRP A 16 -6.94 -9.43 -3.72
C TRP A 16 -7.41 -9.31 -5.17
N GLY A 17 -8.60 -9.79 -5.50
CA GLY A 17 -9.17 -9.67 -6.84
C GLY A 17 -9.31 -8.22 -7.31
N VAL A 18 -9.68 -7.30 -6.40
CA VAL A 18 -9.75 -5.85 -6.67
C VAL A 18 -8.38 -5.25 -6.98
N LEU A 19 -7.31 -5.81 -6.42
CA LEU A 19 -5.93 -5.35 -6.65
C LEU A 19 -5.33 -5.98 -7.91
N ALA A 20 -5.45 -7.30 -8.04
CA ALA A 20 -4.82 -8.09 -9.09
C ALA A 20 -5.48 -7.92 -10.47
N ASN A 21 -6.75 -7.52 -10.53
CA ASN A 21 -7.50 -7.40 -11.79
C ASN A 21 -8.13 -6.01 -11.96
N PRO A 22 -7.33 -4.93 -12.06
CA PRO A 22 -7.82 -3.56 -12.10
C PRO A 22 -8.81 -3.29 -13.25
N GLU A 23 -8.65 -3.98 -14.38
CA GLU A 23 -9.43 -3.78 -15.60
C GLU A 23 -10.75 -4.55 -15.64
N ALA A 24 -10.96 -5.50 -14.72
CA ALA A 24 -12.19 -6.28 -14.70
C ALA A 24 -13.40 -5.37 -14.44
N LEU A 25 -14.49 -5.56 -15.20
CA LEU A 25 -15.68 -4.69 -15.13
C LEU A 25 -16.25 -4.56 -13.70
N TRP A 26 -16.27 -5.67 -12.96
CA TRP A 26 -16.73 -5.67 -11.56
C TRP A 26 -15.80 -4.85 -10.65
N VAL A 27 -14.49 -4.88 -10.88
CA VAL A 27 -13.50 -4.07 -10.16
C VAL A 27 -13.67 -2.59 -10.50
N ARG A 28 -13.76 -2.25 -11.79
CA ARG A 28 -14.00 -0.86 -12.25
C ARG A 28 -15.29 -0.29 -11.66
N THR A 29 -16.36 -1.09 -11.63
CA THR A 29 -17.64 -0.74 -11.01
C THR A 29 -17.50 -0.50 -9.51
N LEU A 30 -16.85 -1.40 -8.77
CA LEU A 30 -16.61 -1.23 -7.33
C LEU A 30 -15.74 0.00 -7.04
N ARG A 31 -14.71 0.22 -7.84
CA ARG A 31 -13.81 1.39 -7.72
C ARG A 31 -14.55 2.69 -7.93
N SER A 32 -15.35 2.79 -8.99
CA SER A 32 -16.17 3.97 -9.26
C SER A 32 -17.19 4.21 -8.15
N LYS A 33 -17.81 3.16 -7.60
CA LYS A 33 -18.84 3.29 -6.56
C LYS A 33 -18.26 3.68 -5.21
N TYR A 34 -17.14 3.09 -4.82
CA TYR A 34 -16.54 3.27 -3.49
C TYR A 34 -15.30 4.16 -3.49
N LYS A 35 -15.03 4.84 -4.62
CA LYS A 35 -13.86 5.73 -4.82
C LYS A 35 -12.53 5.06 -4.48
N PHE A 36 -12.42 3.75 -4.74
CA PHE A 36 -11.21 3.00 -4.47
C PHE A 36 -10.14 3.30 -5.54
N PRO A 37 -8.92 3.72 -5.16
CA PRO A 37 -7.93 4.19 -6.11
C PRO A 37 -7.24 3.05 -6.87
N LEU A 38 -6.74 3.39 -8.06
CA LEU A 38 -6.08 2.47 -8.99
C LEU A 38 -4.85 1.80 -8.40
N ASN A 39 -4.09 2.55 -7.60
CA ASN A 39 -2.91 2.07 -6.90
C ASN A 39 -3.24 1.12 -5.74
N GLY A 40 -4.51 0.78 -5.50
CA GLY A 40 -4.89 -0.16 -4.46
C GLY A 40 -4.78 0.37 -3.03
N ARG A 41 -4.44 1.64 -2.86
CA ARG A 41 -4.17 2.25 -1.56
C ARG A 41 -5.39 2.96 -1.04
N VAL A 42 -6.07 2.36 -0.08
CA VAL A 42 -7.16 3.05 0.59
C VAL A 42 -6.62 3.64 1.88
N ASP A 43 -6.64 4.96 1.97
CA ASP A 43 -6.45 5.63 3.24
C ASP A 43 -7.59 5.21 4.18
N PHE A 44 -7.24 4.73 5.38
CA PHE A 44 -8.12 3.97 6.28
C PHE A 44 -9.42 4.71 6.71
N TYR A 45 -9.57 5.97 6.34
CA TYR A 45 -10.48 6.92 6.95
C TYR A 45 -11.84 7.06 6.22
N GLU A 46 -11.94 6.64 4.95
CA GLU A 46 -13.01 7.15 4.06
C GLU A 46 -14.18 6.21 3.71
N LEU A 47 -14.36 5.06 4.40
CA LEU A 47 -15.39 4.07 4.01
C LEU A 47 -16.52 3.87 5.03
N LYS A 48 -17.07 4.97 5.55
CA LYS A 48 -18.25 4.93 6.44
C LYS A 48 -19.58 4.57 5.74
N GLY A 49 -19.61 4.43 4.41
CA GLY A 49 -20.85 4.29 3.61
C GLY A 49 -20.89 3.17 2.56
N GLY A 50 -20.40 1.96 2.88
CA GLY A 50 -20.32 0.82 1.94
C GLY A 50 -21.44 -0.23 2.03
N SER A 51 -21.64 -1.01 0.96
CA SER A 51 -22.49 -2.23 1.04
C SER A 51 -21.94 -3.21 2.07
N PHE A 52 -22.77 -4.18 2.51
CA PHE A 52 -22.32 -5.22 3.44
C PHE A 52 -21.02 -5.89 2.97
N LEU A 53 -20.99 -6.34 1.71
CA LEU A 53 -19.80 -6.97 1.12
C LEU A 53 -18.57 -6.06 1.22
N TRP A 54 -18.70 -4.80 0.82
CA TRP A 54 -17.58 -3.85 0.85
C TRP A 54 -17.06 -3.60 2.26
N ARG A 55 -17.96 -3.52 3.26
CA ARG A 55 -17.56 -3.41 4.66
C ARG A 55 -16.80 -4.64 5.17
N GLN A 56 -17.12 -5.85 4.68
CA GLN A 56 -16.38 -7.05 5.08
C GLN A 56 -15.02 -7.15 4.38
N VAL A 57 -14.94 -6.81 3.09
CA VAL A 57 -13.67 -6.67 2.37
C VAL A 57 -12.77 -5.65 3.07
N TRP A 58 -13.36 -4.55 3.53
CA TRP A 58 -12.65 -3.52 4.28
C TRP A 58 -12.06 -4.01 5.61
N LYS A 59 -12.81 -4.81 6.38
CA LYS A 59 -12.32 -5.37 7.64
C LYS A 59 -11.09 -6.25 7.47
N VAL A 60 -10.99 -6.97 6.36
CA VAL A 60 -9.83 -7.83 6.08
C VAL A 60 -8.71 -7.08 5.36
N TRP A 61 -8.91 -5.80 5.02
CA TRP A 61 -7.95 -5.02 4.23
C TRP A 61 -6.61 -4.80 4.95
N ASP A 62 -6.64 -4.61 6.27
CA ASP A 62 -5.42 -4.51 7.09
C ASP A 62 -4.58 -5.80 7.02
N VAL A 63 -5.25 -6.95 7.17
CA VAL A 63 -4.58 -8.26 7.10
C VAL A 63 -4.07 -8.54 5.68
N LEU A 64 -4.88 -8.20 4.67
CA LEU A 64 -4.49 -8.31 3.28
C LEU A 64 -3.26 -7.43 2.98
N GLY A 65 -3.26 -6.17 3.43
CA GLY A 65 -2.17 -5.22 3.24
C GLY A 65 -0.83 -5.67 3.85
N LYS A 66 -0.86 -6.41 4.97
CA LYS A 66 0.33 -7.02 5.56
C LYS A 66 0.92 -8.15 4.70
N GLY A 67 0.09 -8.89 3.99
CA GLY A 67 0.50 -9.99 3.12
C GLY A 67 0.83 -9.58 1.68
N ILE A 68 0.43 -8.38 1.27
CA ILE A 68 0.71 -7.86 -0.07
C ILE A 68 2.10 -7.24 -0.11
N ARG A 69 2.84 -7.56 -1.16
CA ARG A 69 4.06 -6.85 -1.56
C ARG A 69 3.76 -5.91 -2.70
N TRP A 70 4.33 -4.71 -2.62
CA TRP A 70 4.23 -3.69 -3.66
C TRP A 70 5.47 -3.77 -4.53
N PRO A 71 5.38 -4.28 -5.77
CA PRO A 71 6.52 -4.27 -6.67
C PRO A 71 6.91 -2.82 -6.98
N ILE A 72 8.21 -2.52 -6.94
CA ILE A 72 8.71 -1.15 -7.18
C ILE A 72 8.24 -0.65 -8.56
N GLY A 73 8.39 -1.48 -9.60
CA GLY A 73 8.11 -1.05 -10.98
C GLY A 73 8.97 0.16 -11.35
N ASP A 74 8.30 1.27 -11.68
CA ASP A 74 8.93 2.58 -11.94
C ASP A 74 9.09 3.46 -10.67
N GLY A 75 8.68 2.94 -9.51
CA GLY A 75 8.72 3.60 -8.21
C GLY A 75 7.76 4.77 -8.03
N GLN A 76 6.93 5.11 -9.03
CA GLN A 76 5.99 6.25 -8.96
C GLN A 76 4.78 5.98 -8.07
N THR A 77 4.59 4.71 -7.70
CA THR A 77 3.41 4.24 -6.97
C THR A 77 3.74 3.57 -5.66
N VAL A 78 5.01 3.55 -5.21
CA VAL A 78 5.46 2.87 -3.98
C VAL A 78 6.03 3.89 -2.99
N ARG A 79 5.53 3.91 -1.74
CA ARG A 79 6.02 4.80 -0.68
C ARG A 79 7.23 4.16 -0.05
N PHE A 80 8.32 4.90 0.00
CA PHE A 80 9.61 4.40 0.44
C PHE A 80 9.54 3.82 1.87
N TRP A 81 8.87 4.51 2.80
CA TRP A 81 8.84 4.13 4.22
C TRP A 81 7.68 3.23 4.63
N GLU A 82 6.52 3.41 4.00
CA GLU A 82 5.26 2.84 4.53
C GLU A 82 4.83 1.55 3.84
N ASP A 83 5.26 1.32 2.60
CA ASP A 83 4.82 0.16 1.85
C ASP A 83 5.78 -1.02 2.02
N ASN A 84 5.25 -2.23 1.96
CA ASN A 84 6.04 -3.46 1.96
C ASN A 84 6.57 -3.75 0.55
N TRP A 85 7.70 -3.16 0.19
CA TRP A 85 8.33 -3.33 -1.12
C TRP A 85 9.69 -4.05 -1.07
N VAL A 86 10.30 -4.14 0.12
CA VAL A 86 11.55 -4.89 0.35
C VAL A 86 11.22 -6.31 0.81
N ASP A 87 11.77 -7.30 0.12
CA ASP A 87 11.44 -8.70 0.38
C ASP A 87 11.88 -9.15 1.78
N GLY A 88 10.98 -9.81 2.50
CA GLY A 88 11.24 -10.35 3.85
C GLY A 88 11.40 -9.32 4.98
N VAL A 89 11.39 -8.01 4.68
CA VAL A 89 11.65 -6.95 5.66
C VAL A 89 10.36 -6.33 6.18
N GLY A 90 9.37 -6.10 5.32
CA GLY A 90 8.19 -5.29 5.66
C GLY A 90 8.45 -3.80 5.47
N PRO A 91 7.57 -2.92 6.00
CA PRO A 91 7.74 -1.46 5.89
C PRO A 91 9.01 -0.95 6.57
N LEU A 92 9.82 -0.18 5.84
CA LEU A 92 11.10 0.36 6.33
C LEU A 92 10.94 1.28 7.54
N LYS A 93 9.77 1.90 7.73
CA LYS A 93 9.45 2.71 8.91
C LYS A 93 9.61 1.96 10.23
N GLY A 94 9.47 0.63 10.24
CA GLY A 94 9.69 -0.19 11.43
C GLY A 94 11.16 -0.32 11.82
N PHE A 95 12.09 0.04 10.93
CA PHE A 95 13.54 -0.12 11.10
C PHE A 95 14.26 1.22 11.30
N SER A 96 13.55 2.35 11.32
CA SER A 96 14.17 3.65 11.57
C SER A 96 14.59 3.79 13.03
N VAL A 97 15.87 4.09 13.26
CA VAL A 97 16.45 4.37 14.59
C VAL A 97 16.16 5.82 15.02
N ALA A 98 16.01 6.73 14.07
CA ALA A 98 15.63 8.12 14.31
C ALA A 98 14.23 8.44 13.76
N ALA A 99 13.64 9.53 14.25
CA ALA A 99 12.37 10.02 13.73
C ALA A 99 12.52 10.42 12.26
N ILE A 100 11.77 9.76 11.37
CA ILE A 100 11.79 10.07 9.93
C ILE A 100 11.37 11.53 9.73
N PRO A 101 12.23 12.38 9.13
CA PRO A 101 11.88 13.76 8.85
C PRO A 101 10.61 13.86 8.00
N ARG A 102 9.73 14.81 8.31
CA ARG A 102 8.47 15.03 7.57
C ARG A 102 8.70 15.26 6.06
N LYS A 103 9.87 15.78 5.68
CA LYS A 103 10.28 15.96 4.28
C LYS A 103 10.47 14.62 3.55
N LEU A 104 10.74 13.54 4.26
CA LEU A 104 11.01 12.20 3.73
C LEU A 104 9.85 11.21 3.96
N SER A 105 8.97 11.44 4.94
CA SER A 105 7.97 10.47 5.37
C SER A 105 7.00 10.00 4.28
N ASN A 106 6.61 10.89 3.35
CA ASN A 106 5.62 10.59 2.30
C ASN A 106 6.24 10.51 0.89
N ARG A 107 7.53 10.14 0.82
CA ARG A 107 8.26 10.08 -0.45
C ARG A 107 8.04 8.75 -1.17
N LEU A 108 8.03 8.84 -2.49
CA LEU A 108 7.93 7.68 -3.38
C LEU A 108 9.32 7.12 -3.69
N VAL A 109 9.39 5.83 -4.04
CA VAL A 109 10.67 5.16 -4.38
C VAL A 109 11.35 5.84 -5.56
N VAL A 110 10.59 6.31 -6.57
CA VAL A 110 11.13 7.04 -7.74
C VAL A 110 11.94 8.28 -7.35
N GLU A 111 11.64 8.91 -6.21
CA GLU A 111 12.37 10.10 -5.76
C GLU A 111 13.79 9.82 -5.26
N PHE A 112 14.14 8.54 -5.12
CA PHE A 112 15.44 8.01 -4.73
C PHE A 112 16.12 7.25 -5.88
N MET A 113 15.50 7.24 -7.07
CA MET A 113 16.06 6.62 -8.26
C MET A 113 16.56 7.68 -9.24
N ASP A 114 17.56 7.32 -10.04
CA ASP A 114 18.06 8.12 -11.14
C ASP A 114 17.17 7.97 -12.40
N VAL A 115 17.51 8.69 -13.47
CA VAL A 115 16.78 8.64 -14.75
C VAL A 115 16.79 7.27 -15.43
N ASN A 116 17.69 6.38 -15.01
CA ASN A 116 17.83 5.03 -15.54
C ASN A 116 17.09 3.98 -14.68
N GLY A 117 16.47 4.39 -13.56
CA GLY A 117 15.84 3.48 -12.60
C GLY A 117 16.81 2.80 -11.64
N CYS A 118 18.07 3.25 -11.57
CA CYS A 118 19.03 2.82 -10.56
C CYS A 118 18.92 3.69 -9.30
N TRP A 119 19.38 3.20 -8.15
CA TRP A 119 19.44 4.02 -6.93
C TRP A 119 20.39 5.20 -7.11
N ASP A 120 19.90 6.41 -6.85
CA ASP A 120 20.69 7.64 -6.94
C ASP A 120 21.51 7.85 -5.66
N TRP A 121 22.62 7.11 -5.52
CA TRP A 121 23.48 7.19 -4.33
C TRP A 121 24.10 8.59 -4.11
N GLY A 122 24.13 9.44 -5.15
CA GLY A 122 24.55 10.83 -5.04
C GLY A 122 23.46 11.77 -4.51
N ASN A 123 22.24 11.26 -4.34
CA ASN A 123 21.11 12.04 -3.85
C ASN A 123 21.28 12.38 -2.37
N PRO A 124 21.20 13.67 -1.98
CA PRO A 124 21.26 14.06 -0.58
C PRO A 124 20.10 13.46 0.25
N LYS A 125 19.00 13.06 -0.39
CA LYS A 125 17.92 12.32 0.29
C LYS A 125 18.40 10.92 0.71
N ILE A 126 19.15 10.21 -0.13
CA ILE A 126 19.69 8.87 0.20
C ILE A 126 20.78 8.99 1.26
N SER A 127 21.68 9.96 1.16
CA SER A 127 22.70 10.16 2.20
C SER A 127 22.09 10.41 3.57
N SER A 128 20.99 11.17 3.63
CA SER A 128 20.25 11.40 4.89
C SER A 128 19.54 10.15 5.45
N LEU A 129 19.40 9.07 4.67
CA LEU A 129 18.85 7.80 5.17
C LEU A 129 19.83 7.09 6.11
N VAL A 130 21.13 7.28 5.93
CA VAL A 130 22.17 6.65 6.76
C VAL A 130 22.05 7.10 8.22
N ASP A 131 21.58 8.33 8.45
CA ASP A 131 21.35 8.86 9.80
C ASP A 131 19.99 8.40 10.40
N ILE A 132 19.14 7.78 9.59
CA ILE A 132 17.78 7.34 9.97
C ILE A 132 17.73 5.84 10.28
N PHE A 133 18.59 5.03 9.63
CA PHE A 133 18.82 3.61 9.93
C PHE A 133 19.90 3.41 11.01
#